data_AF-A0A914SX63-F1
#
_entry.id   AF-A0A914SX63-F1
#
_cell.length_a   1.000
_cell.length_b   1.000
_cell.length_c   1.000
_cell.angle_alpha   90.00
_cell.angle_beta   90.00
_cell.angle_gamma   90.00
#
_symmetry.space_group_name_H-M   'P 1'
#
loop_
_entity.id
_entity.type
_entity.pdbx_description
1 polymer ?
#
loop_
_entity_poly.entity_id
_entity_poly.type
_entity_poly.pdbx_seq_one_letter_code
_entity_poly.pdbx_strand_id
1 'polypeptide(L)'
;MLTFFAILTGAKQTIGKPIECMMPAEFPNTWSDYVRGFCYVSSTYFVPVNDTSSIEYKREKMVHGYYQWVPFILIIQAILIYLPNVAWKTFQKIQSNDL
;
A
#
# COMPACT_ATOMS: atom_id res chain seq x y z
N MET A 1 1.78 -4.24 19.27
CA MET A 1 2.76 -4.79 18.31
C MET A 1 2.35 -4.54 16.85
N LEU A 2 1.15 -4.92 16.41
CA LEU A 2 0.68 -4.60 15.04
C LEU A 2 0.47 -3.09 14.80
N THR A 3 -0.01 -2.35 15.79
CA THR A 3 -0.10 -0.88 15.72
C THR A 3 1.26 -0.22 15.51
N PHE A 4 2.31 -0.73 16.17
CA PHE A 4 3.68 -0.24 16.01
C PHE A 4 4.24 -0.52 14.61
N PHE A 5 4.03 -1.73 14.10
CA PHE A 5 4.41 -2.08 12.72
C PHE A 5 3.64 -1.26 11.68
N ALA A 6 2.34 -1.02 11.89
CA ALA A 6 1.53 -0.18 11.01
C ALA A 6 1.97 1.28 11.00
N ILE A 7 2.39 1.82 12.14
CA ILE A 7 2.95 3.17 12.24
C ILE A 7 4.30 3.25 11.53
N LEU A 8 5.17 2.24 11.69
CA LEU A 8 6.48 2.19 11.03
C LEU A 8 6.38 2.08 9.50
N THR A 9 5.51 1.20 9.00
CA THR A 9 5.29 1.06 7.55
C THR A 9 4.58 2.29 6.98
N GLY A 10 3.59 2.84 7.69
CA GLY A 10 2.92 4.08 7.31
C GLY A 10 3.86 5.28 7.25
N ALA A 11 4.74 5.44 8.25
CA ALA A 11 5.73 6.52 8.28
C ALA A 11 6.73 6.45 7.11
N LYS A 12 7.11 5.25 6.69
CA LYS A 12 7.96 5.06 5.49
C LYS A 12 7.25 5.47 4.19
N GLN A 13 5.93 5.31 4.14
CA GLN A 13 5.11 5.65 2.97
C GLN A 13 4.71 7.13 2.93
N THR A 14 4.60 7.81 4.09
CA THR A 14 4.17 9.21 4.19
C THR A 14 5.31 10.21 4.20
N ILE A 15 6.48 9.84 4.72
CA ILE A 15 7.64 10.75 4.88
C ILE A 15 8.67 10.57 3.74
N GLY A 16 8.58 9.47 3.00
CA GLY A 16 9.46 9.18 1.85
C GLY A 16 8.75 9.32 0.51
N LYS A 17 9.53 9.50 -0.56
CA LYS A 17 9.03 9.36 -1.93
C LYS A 17 8.86 7.86 -2.24
N PRO A 18 7.65 7.37 -2.55
CA PRO A 18 7.39 5.93 -2.64
C PRO A 18 8.06 5.28 -3.85
N ILE A 19 8.32 6.06 -4.91
CA ILE A 19 8.99 5.63 -6.13
C ILE A 19 9.73 6.83 -6.74
N GLU A 20 10.86 6.58 -7.41
CA GLU A 20 11.52 7.55 -8.28
C GLU A 20 11.51 7.00 -9.70
N CYS A 21 11.08 7.82 -10.65
CA CYS A 21 10.93 7.41 -12.04
C CYS A 21 11.91 8.20 -12.92
N MET A 22 12.54 7.52 -13.87
CA MET A 22 13.45 8.15 -14.82
C MET A 22 12.64 9.06 -15.74
N MET A 23 12.87 10.37 -15.63
CA MET A 23 12.20 11.38 -16.46
C MET A 23 13.08 11.76 -17.66
N PRO A 24 12.49 12.01 -18.84
CA PRO A 24 13.24 12.55 -19.98
C PRO A 24 13.78 13.95 -19.65
N ALA A 25 14.97 14.28 -20.15
CA ALA A 25 15.65 15.55 -19.88
C ALA A 25 14.90 16.80 -20.41
N GLU A 26 13.93 16.59 -21.29
CA GLU A 26 13.09 17.66 -21.88
C GLU A 26 11.98 18.14 -20.94
N PHE A 27 11.66 17.37 -19.89
CA PHE A 27 10.61 17.75 -18.94
C PHE A 27 11.13 18.74 -17.89
N PRO A 28 10.39 19.83 -17.60
CA PRO A 28 10.76 20.73 -16.51
C PRO A 28 10.59 20.04 -15.15
N ASN A 29 11.51 20.31 -14.23
CA ASN A 29 11.56 19.71 -12.89
C ASN A 29 10.28 19.95 -12.06
N THR A 30 9.46 20.93 -12.42
CA THR A 30 8.15 21.20 -11.80
C THR A 30 7.14 20.07 -12.02
N TRP A 31 7.33 19.23 -13.03
CA TRP A 31 6.48 18.07 -13.30
C TRP A 31 6.91 16.82 -12.53
N SER A 32 8.04 16.87 -11.81
CA SER A 32 8.60 15.69 -11.14
C SER A 32 7.64 15.04 -10.15
N ASP A 33 6.89 15.83 -9.38
CA ASP A 33 5.91 15.32 -8.42
C ASP A 33 4.67 14.72 -9.09
N TYR A 34 4.21 15.33 -10.19
CA TYR A 34 3.11 14.80 -10.99
C TYR A 34 3.48 13.46 -11.65
N VAL A 35 4.65 13.41 -12.30
CA VAL A 35 5.15 12.20 -12.97
C VAL A 35 5.36 11.08 -11.95
N ARG A 36 5.84 11.40 -10.74
CA ARG A 36 5.98 10.43 -9.66
C ARG A 36 4.64 9.87 -9.21
N GLY A 37 3.62 10.72 -9.04
CA GLY A 37 2.27 10.27 -8.73
C GLY A 37 1.65 9.41 -9.85
N PHE A 38 1.84 9.84 -11.10
CA PHE A 38 1.36 9.10 -12.27
C PHE A 38 2.03 7.73 -12.40
N CYS A 39 3.33 7.65 -12.16
CA CYS A 39 4.12 6.42 -12.17
C CYS A 39 3.78 5.49 -10.99
N TYR A 40 3.36 6.06 -9.85
CA TYR A 40 2.88 5.28 -8.70
C TYR A 40 1.49 4.67 -8.93
N VAL A 41 0.62 5.35 -9.68
CA VAL A 41 -0.73 4.87 -10.00
C VAL A 41 -0.74 3.96 -11.22
N SER A 42 0.09 4.27 -12.23
CA SER A 42 0.26 3.42 -13.40
C SER A 42 1.00 2.14 -13.03
N SER A 43 0.44 0.99 -13.40
CA SER A 43 1.06 -0.30 -13.12
C SER A 43 2.44 -0.39 -13.79
N THR A 44 3.48 -0.69 -12.99
CA THR A 44 4.83 -0.92 -13.48
C THR A 44 5.00 -2.37 -13.91
N TYR A 45 5.78 -2.62 -14.97
CA TYR A 45 6.11 -3.96 -15.44
C TYR A 45 7.63 -4.09 -15.55
N PHE A 46 8.17 -5.27 -15.22
CA PHE A 46 9.60 -5.52 -15.30
C PHE A 46 9.98 -5.98 -16.72
N VAL A 47 10.96 -5.30 -17.32
CA VAL A 47 11.53 -5.67 -18.63
C VAL A 47 12.99 -6.08 -18.43
N PRO A 48 13.37 -7.33 -18.74
CA PRO A 48 14.77 -7.71 -18.75
C PRO A 48 15.51 -6.97 -19.87
N VAL A 49 16.68 -6.41 -19.56
CA VAL A 49 17.46 -5.51 -20.44
C VAL A 49 17.87 -6.18 -21.77
N ASN A 50 17.93 -7.51 -21.81
CA ASN A 50 18.49 -8.27 -22.93
C ASN A 50 17.45 -8.93 -23.85
N ASP A 51 16.16 -8.61 -23.69
CA ASP A 51 15.07 -9.33 -24.36
C ASP A 51 14.11 -8.33 -25.03
N THR A 52 14.32 -8.08 -26.33
CA THR A 52 13.48 -7.21 -27.16
C THR A 52 12.21 -7.93 -27.68
N SER A 53 12.00 -9.18 -27.26
CA SER A 53 10.89 -10.00 -27.73
C SER A 53 9.56 -9.62 -27.04
N SER A 54 8.73 -8.88 -27.79
CA SER A 54 7.32 -8.54 -27.47
C SER A 54 7.08 -7.90 -26.09
N ILE A 55 7.42 -6.60 -26.00
CA ILE A 55 7.05 -5.70 -24.89
C ILE A 55 5.53 -5.75 -24.59
N GLU A 56 4.72 -6.05 -25.59
CA GLU A 56 3.26 -6.09 -25.52
C GLU A 56 2.71 -7.29 -24.71
N TYR A 57 3.32 -8.48 -24.82
CA TYR A 57 2.84 -9.70 -24.12
C TYR A 57 3.25 -9.76 -22.64
N LYS A 58 4.39 -9.13 -22.28
CA LYS A 58 4.89 -9.09 -20.88
C LYS A 58 4.18 -8.05 -20.00
N ARG A 59 3.47 -7.09 -20.61
CA ARG A 59 2.77 -6.01 -19.89
C ARG A 59 1.64 -6.51 -18.99
N GLU A 60 0.98 -7.60 -19.37
CA GLU A 60 -0.15 -8.17 -18.63
C GLU A 60 0.26 -8.90 -17.33
N LYS A 61 1.51 -9.37 -17.21
CA LYS A 61 1.82 -10.42 -16.22
C LYS A 61 2.34 -9.94 -14.86
N MET A 62 2.58 -8.64 -14.67
CA MET A 62 3.26 -8.13 -13.47
C MET A 62 2.63 -6.81 -12.98
N VAL A 63 1.30 -6.77 -12.82
CA VAL A 63 0.59 -5.62 -12.25
C VAL A 63 0.91 -5.52 -10.75
N HIS A 64 1.94 -4.74 -10.38
CA HIS A 64 2.33 -4.51 -8.97
C HIS A 64 1.44 -3.44 -8.31
N GLY A 65 0.14 -3.74 -8.16
CA GLY A 65 -0.83 -2.85 -7.50
C GLY A 65 -0.95 -3.03 -5.97
N TYR A 66 -0.21 -3.98 -5.37
CA TYR A 66 -0.43 -4.37 -3.97
C TYR A 66 -0.02 -3.30 -2.95
N TYR A 67 0.93 -2.42 -3.29
CA TYR A 67 1.43 -1.38 -2.37
C TYR A 67 0.36 -0.37 -1.96
N GLN A 68 -0.64 -0.12 -2.81
CA GLN A 68 -1.75 0.77 -2.52
C GLN A 68 -2.69 0.20 -1.44
N TRP A 69 -2.78 -1.14 -1.34
CA TRP A 69 -3.72 -1.82 -0.44
C TRP A 69 -3.17 -2.12 0.96
N VAL A 70 -1.84 -2.11 1.11
CA VAL A 70 -1.14 -2.34 2.38
C VAL A 70 -1.72 -1.54 3.56
N PRO A 71 -1.92 -0.20 3.48
CA PRO A 71 -2.47 0.57 4.61
C PRO A 71 -3.89 0.15 5.00
N PHE A 72 -4.74 -0.19 4.03
CA PHE A 72 -6.12 -0.62 4.30
C PHE A 72 -6.16 -1.97 5.01
N ILE A 73 -5.32 -2.92 4.58
CA ILE A 73 -5.22 -4.25 5.21
C ILE A 73 -4.75 -4.13 6.67
N LEU A 74 -3.79 -3.24 6.95
CA LEU A 74 -3.30 -3.01 8.31
C LEU A 74 -4.37 -2.44 9.25
N ILE A 75 -5.24 -1.55 8.76
CA ILE A 75 -6.39 -1.02 9.51
C ILE A 75 -7.39 -2.15 9.82
N ILE A 76 -7.72 -2.97 8.82
CA ILE A 76 -8.65 -4.09 8.99
C ILE A 76 -8.11 -5.09 10.01
N GLN A 77 -6.82 -5.44 9.93
CA GLN A 77 -6.18 -6.32 10.91
C GLN A 77 -6.23 -5.75 12.33
N ALA A 78 -6.02 -4.44 12.51
CA ALA A 78 -6.13 -3.80 13.82
C ALA A 78 -7.56 -3.89 14.40
N ILE A 79 -8.58 -3.68 13.55
CA ILE A 79 -9.99 -3.80 13.95
C ILE A 79 -10.33 -5.24 14.35
N LEU A 80 -9.97 -6.22 13.51
CA LEU A 80 -10.30 -7.63 13.75
C LEU A 80 -9.73 -8.17 15.06
N ILE A 81 -8.57 -7.68 15.51
CA ILE A 81 -7.96 -8.06 16.79
C ILE A 81 -8.61 -7.33 17.98
N TYR A 82 -9.16 -6.14 17.75
CA TYR A 82 -9.88 -5.40 18.79
C TYR A 82 -11.26 -5.98 19.08
N LEU A 83 -11.95 -6.48 18.04
CA LEU A 83 -13.29 -7.08 18.14
C LEU A 83 -13.46 -8.14 19.25
N PRO A 84 -12.60 -9.17 19.41
CA PRO A 84 -12.80 -10.19 20.44
C PRO A 84 -12.77 -9.63 21.87
N ASN A 85 -11.91 -8.63 22.14
CA ASN A 85 -11.85 -7.99 23.45
C ASN A 85 -13.11 -7.18 23.77
N VAL A 86 -13.64 -6.46 22.78
CA VAL A 86 -14.90 -5.73 22.96
C VAL A 86 -16.06 -6.70 23.12
N ALA A 87 -16.14 -7.71 22.25
CA ALA A 87 -17.18 -8.74 22.33
C ALA A 87 -17.20 -9.36 23.73
N TRP A 88 -16.04 -9.79 24.25
CA TRP A 88 -15.94 -10.38 25.58
C TRP A 88 -16.42 -9.44 26.70
N LYS A 89 -16.02 -8.16 26.68
CA LYS A 89 -16.48 -7.17 27.67
C LYS A 89 -17.99 -6.88 27.55
N THR A 90 -18.51 -6.89 26.33
CA THR A 90 -19.94 -6.65 26.07
C THR A 90 -20.77 -7.82 26.58
N PHE A 91 -20.34 -9.06 26.31
CA PHE A 91 -20.96 -10.26 26.86
C PHE A 91 -20.95 -10.27 28.38
N GLN A 92 -19.83 -9.93 29.03
CA GLN A 92 -19.77 -9.84 30.50
C GLN A 92 -20.72 -8.77 31.07
N LYS A 93 -20.78 -7.60 30.43
CA LYS A 93 -21.65 -6.50 30.86
C LYS A 93 -23.13 -6.84 30.71
N ILE A 94 -23.50 -7.52 29.62
CA ILE A 94 -24.86 -8.02 29.42
C ILE A 94 -25.19 -9.02 30.53
N GLN A 95 -24.34 -10.02 30.75
CA GLN A 95 -24.56 -11.04 31.78
C GLN A 95 -24.60 -10.47 33.22
N SER A 96 -23.90 -9.37 33.51
CA SER A 96 -23.98 -8.70 34.82
C SER A 96 -25.21 -7.80 34.99
N ASN A 97 -25.80 -7.31 33.90
CA ASN A 97 -27.03 -6.51 33.93
C ASN A 97 -28.29 -7.38 34.07
N ASP A 98 -28.16 -8.68 33.79
CA ASP A 98 -29.23 -9.68 33.92
C ASP A 98 -29.29 -10.33 35.33
N LEU A 99 -28.46 -9.87 36.28
CA LEU A 99 -28.42 -10.24 37.71
C LEU A 99 -28.80 -9.03 38.59
#